data_AF-N1MUG4-F1
#
_entry.id   AF-N1MUG4-F1
#
_cell.length_a   1.000
_cell.length_b   1.000
_cell.length_c   1.000
_cell.angle_alpha   90.00
_cell.angle_beta   90.00
_cell.angle_gamma   90.00
#
_symmetry.space_group_name_H-M   'P 1'
#
loop_
_entity.id
_entity.type
_entity.pdbx_description
1 polymer ?
#
loop_
_entity_poly.entity_id
_entity_poly.type
_entity_poly.pdbx_seq_one_letter_code
_entity_poly.pdbx_strand_id
1 'polypeptide(L)'
;MALAVMPFMMKAMTHINRRAMIAATGAALILPNRLMAQPATEPFSWERLVARAQRRARAPFAETPLHPGAQAIDYDALHQARFADDRTIWGDLPGDTGVRLFPLSRTAAQPVQIALVDKGRATPLRYDAAMFDAPANNPVKRLPPDAGFAGFRIMNAARDGDWLSFLGASYFRAPSPQKQFGLSARAIAINTGIAGKEEFPRFTHFWLERTGTSSVTIHALLDGASITGAFRFVSSLGADGVRQDVTAALFPRRAIPELGLMPMTSMFWYDQANRRQGTDWRPEIHDSDLLSIASGDGSVHARPLVNPAMPQVSAFAERDPKGFGLLQRDRDFAHYQDDGVFYDRRPSLWATPARPLGAGQVRLYSFPTDSEYTDNVAAYWTPDAAPVPGRRIDIGYRLDWSAAQNPAGTSLATVANMWRGRGDQPDAQRLVVDFAGVPQDVRPDLWTDLSGGTLIKAAGYPVLGQPGLFRAVIDLEVKSGVPTEVRLQLRANGRLLSEYVHYPITG
;
A
#
# COMPACT_ATOMS: atom_id res chain seq x y z
N MET A 1 -66.59 14.07 -0.40
CA MET A 1 -67.86 14.76 -0.73
C MET A 1 -68.02 15.96 0.20
N ALA A 2 -67.51 17.11 -0.21
CA ALA A 2 -67.93 18.45 0.19
C ALA A 2 -67.14 19.45 -0.67
N LEU A 3 -67.87 20.14 -1.52
CA LEU A 3 -67.46 21.14 -2.50
C LEU A 3 -67.60 22.53 -1.87
N ALA A 4 -66.70 23.47 -2.18
CA ALA A 4 -67.02 24.91 -2.17
C ALA A 4 -66.13 25.70 -3.14
N VAL A 5 -66.78 26.05 -4.25
CA VAL A 5 -66.60 27.03 -5.35
C VAL A 5 -65.73 28.29 -5.11
N MET A 6 -64.73 28.49 -6.00
CA MET A 6 -64.24 29.66 -6.83
C MET A 6 -64.58 31.15 -6.49
N PRO A 7 -63.92 32.21 -7.07
CA PRO A 7 -63.11 32.28 -8.32
C PRO A 7 -61.83 33.20 -8.38
N PHE A 8 -61.07 32.96 -9.47
CA PHE A 8 -60.21 33.82 -10.32
C PHE A 8 -59.85 35.28 -9.95
N MET A 9 -58.55 35.61 -10.08
CA MET A 9 -58.10 36.88 -10.66
C MET A 9 -56.73 36.74 -11.37
N MET A 10 -56.68 37.30 -12.57
CA MET A 10 -55.61 37.26 -13.59
C MET A 10 -54.61 38.41 -13.37
N LYS A 11 -53.29 38.19 -13.58
CA LYS A 11 -52.28 39.24 -13.91
C LYS A 11 -51.02 38.55 -14.45
N ALA A 12 -50.78 38.57 -15.76
CA ALA A 12 -50.10 39.62 -16.54
C ALA A 12 -48.58 39.40 -16.64
N MET A 13 -48.15 38.81 -17.77
CA MET A 13 -46.79 38.89 -18.30
C MET A 13 -46.50 40.33 -18.74
N THR A 14 -45.29 40.83 -18.44
CA THR A 14 -44.72 41.98 -19.16
C THR A 14 -43.26 41.75 -19.52
N HIS A 15 -42.99 42.14 -20.77
CA HIS A 15 -41.80 41.92 -21.57
C HIS A 15 -40.60 42.77 -21.13
N ILE A 16 -39.39 42.22 -21.25
CA ILE A 16 -38.14 42.98 -21.20
C ILE A 16 -37.82 43.51 -22.61
N ASN A 17 -37.49 44.80 -22.66
CA ASN A 17 -37.54 45.67 -23.83
C ASN A 17 -36.18 45.78 -24.56
N ARG A 18 -36.25 45.98 -25.89
CA ARG A 18 -35.18 45.99 -26.92
C ARG A 18 -34.20 47.19 -26.87
N ARG A 19 -34.03 47.86 -25.73
CA ARG A 19 -33.16 49.06 -25.57
C ARG A 19 -32.09 48.97 -24.48
N ALA A 20 -31.84 47.77 -23.93
CA ALA A 20 -30.69 47.48 -23.06
C ALA A 20 -29.56 46.69 -23.75
N MET A 21 -29.68 46.45 -25.07
CA MET A 21 -28.58 46.02 -25.93
C MET A 21 -28.16 47.23 -26.77
N ILE A 22 -26.85 47.42 -26.94
CA ILE A 22 -26.17 48.55 -27.63
C ILE A 22 -25.77 49.70 -26.68
N ALA A 23 -24.88 49.38 -25.73
CA ALA A 23 -23.88 50.31 -25.17
C ALA A 23 -22.81 49.53 -24.40
N ALA A 24 -22.18 48.52 -25.04
CA ALA A 24 -20.98 47.85 -24.51
C ALA A 24 -20.15 47.14 -25.59
N THR A 25 -20.19 47.62 -26.84
CA THR A 25 -19.29 47.18 -27.91
C THR A 25 -18.33 48.32 -28.21
N GLY A 26 -17.18 48.31 -27.54
CA GLY A 26 -16.17 49.36 -27.70
C GLY A 26 -15.01 49.31 -26.72
N ALA A 27 -14.53 48.12 -26.34
CA ALA A 27 -13.21 47.90 -25.72
C ALA A 27 -12.87 46.40 -25.67
N ALA A 28 -12.97 45.71 -26.80
CA ALA A 28 -12.16 44.53 -27.03
C ALA A 28 -11.00 45.00 -27.89
N LEU A 29 -9.80 45.09 -27.31
CA LEU A 29 -8.52 44.87 -27.99
C LEU A 29 -7.40 44.93 -26.95
N ILE A 30 -6.65 43.82 -26.89
CA ILE A 30 -5.40 43.60 -26.15
C ILE A 30 -5.53 43.47 -24.62
N LEU A 31 -6.27 42.46 -24.17
CA LEU A 31 -5.77 41.71 -23.02
C LEU A 31 -4.61 40.87 -23.56
N PRO A 32 -3.35 41.10 -23.14
CA PRO A 32 -2.30 40.17 -23.49
C PRO A 32 -2.79 38.80 -23.05
N ASN A 33 -2.73 37.83 -23.97
CA ASN A 33 -2.64 36.43 -23.56
C ASN A 33 -1.66 36.47 -22.38
N ARG A 34 -2.15 36.18 -21.16
CA ARG A 34 -1.25 35.81 -20.10
C ARG A 34 -0.62 34.55 -20.67
N LEU A 35 0.53 34.69 -21.34
CA LEU A 35 1.59 33.72 -21.30
C LEU A 35 1.56 33.28 -19.84
N MET A 36 0.97 32.11 -19.61
CA MET A 36 0.80 31.58 -18.27
C MET A 36 2.24 31.47 -17.80
N ALA A 37 2.73 32.45 -17.05
CA ALA A 37 4.07 32.40 -16.49
C ALA A 37 4.06 31.21 -15.55
N GLN A 38 5.10 30.37 -15.57
CA GLN A 38 5.24 29.27 -14.63
C GLN A 38 4.96 29.79 -13.21
N PRO A 39 4.16 29.10 -12.38
CA PRO A 39 3.84 29.64 -11.07
C PRO A 39 5.15 29.92 -10.34
N ALA A 40 5.21 31.09 -9.71
CA ALA A 40 6.45 31.60 -9.16
C ALA A 40 7.07 30.60 -8.19
N THR A 41 8.38 30.43 -8.27
CA THR A 41 9.12 29.58 -7.34
C THR A 41 8.92 30.08 -5.91
N GLU A 42 8.40 29.24 -5.02
CA GLU A 42 8.03 29.60 -3.65
C GLU A 42 9.01 29.05 -2.61
N PRO A 43 9.20 29.72 -1.45
CA PRO A 43 9.97 29.14 -0.34
C PRO A 43 9.32 27.85 0.17
N PHE A 44 10.13 26.82 0.35
CA PHE A 44 9.72 25.51 0.81
C PHE A 44 10.53 25.08 2.05
N SER A 45 9.82 24.54 3.04
CA SER A 45 10.41 23.82 4.16
C SER A 45 9.43 22.77 4.68
N TRP A 46 9.94 21.81 5.45
CA TRP A 46 9.13 20.82 6.16
C TRP A 46 8.08 21.49 7.06
N GLU A 47 8.47 22.51 7.80
CA GLU A 47 7.59 23.24 8.74
C GLU A 47 6.44 23.93 8.00
N ARG A 48 6.71 24.50 6.82
CA ARG A 48 5.67 25.12 5.98
C ARG A 48 4.68 24.08 5.48
N LEU A 49 5.14 22.88 5.12
CA LEU A 49 4.28 21.78 4.71
C LEU A 49 3.42 21.26 5.87
N VAL A 50 4.01 21.06 7.06
CA VAL A 50 3.28 20.67 8.27
C VAL A 50 2.22 21.71 8.62
N ALA A 51 2.57 23.00 8.59
CA ALA A 51 1.62 24.08 8.83
C ALA A 51 0.50 24.13 7.78
N ARG A 52 0.80 23.79 6.51
CA ARG A 52 -0.20 23.67 5.44
C ARG A 52 -1.17 22.52 5.71
N ALA A 53 -0.68 21.35 6.13
CA ALA A 53 -1.52 20.21 6.51
C ALA A 53 -2.43 20.55 7.69
N GLN A 54 -1.88 21.16 8.75
CA GLN A 54 -2.64 21.59 9.92
C GLN A 54 -3.74 22.61 9.57
N ARG A 55 -3.43 23.62 8.74
CA ARG A 55 -4.44 24.58 8.28
C ARG A 55 -5.55 23.88 7.48
N ARG A 56 -5.19 22.95 6.59
CA ARG A 56 -6.18 22.18 5.83
C ARG A 56 -7.14 21.42 6.75
N ALA A 57 -6.65 20.82 7.84
CA ALA A 57 -7.48 20.07 8.78
C ALA A 57 -8.60 20.90 9.42
N ARG A 58 -8.45 22.23 9.47
CA ARG A 58 -9.43 23.16 10.06
C ARG A 58 -10.51 23.62 9.08
N ALA A 59 -10.35 23.37 7.79
CA ALA A 59 -11.36 23.64 6.77
C ALA A 59 -12.22 22.38 6.52
N PRO A 60 -13.43 22.49 5.97
CA PRO A 60 -14.15 21.31 5.45
C PRO A 60 -13.30 20.56 4.40
N PHE A 61 -13.44 19.24 4.35
CA PHE A 61 -12.82 18.45 3.28
C PHE A 61 -13.45 18.83 1.94
N ALA A 62 -12.60 19.10 0.96
CA ALA A 62 -13.00 19.32 -0.43
C ALA A 62 -12.31 18.27 -1.29
N GLU A 63 -13.09 17.43 -1.94
CA GLU A 63 -12.56 16.42 -2.83
C GLU A 63 -11.88 17.06 -4.06
N THR A 64 -10.72 16.54 -4.43
CA THR A 64 -10.06 16.90 -5.69
C THR A 64 -10.95 16.46 -6.87
N PRO A 65 -11.40 17.38 -7.74
CA PRO A 65 -12.24 17.02 -8.86
C PRO A 65 -11.49 16.14 -9.87
N LEU A 66 -12.23 15.26 -10.54
CA LEU A 66 -11.72 14.53 -11.70
C LEU A 66 -11.45 15.51 -12.85
N HIS A 67 -10.33 15.36 -13.53
CA HIS A 67 -10.06 16.13 -14.73
C HIS A 67 -10.86 15.56 -15.92
N PRO A 68 -11.71 16.36 -16.60
CA PRO A 68 -12.60 15.84 -17.64
C PRO A 68 -11.84 15.23 -18.84
N GLY A 69 -10.67 15.78 -19.18
CA GLY A 69 -9.81 15.26 -20.25
C GLY A 69 -9.26 13.85 -20.00
N ALA A 70 -9.24 13.37 -18.75
CA ALA A 70 -8.72 12.05 -18.41
C ALA A 70 -9.61 10.91 -18.93
N GLN A 71 -10.91 11.16 -19.14
CA GLN A 71 -11.88 10.14 -19.58
C GLN A 71 -11.58 9.58 -20.97
N ALA A 72 -10.95 10.39 -21.84
CA ALA A 72 -10.56 9.99 -23.18
C ALA A 72 -9.31 9.08 -23.20
N ILE A 73 -8.56 9.01 -22.10
CA ILE A 73 -7.32 8.24 -22.00
C ILE A 73 -7.66 6.89 -21.36
N ASP A 74 -8.06 5.94 -22.21
CA ASP A 74 -8.29 4.55 -21.82
C ASP A 74 -6.99 3.75 -21.69
N TYR A 75 -7.13 2.45 -21.47
CA TYR A 75 -6.03 1.52 -21.32
C TYR A 75 -5.09 1.56 -22.54
N ASP A 76 -5.62 1.43 -23.75
CA ASP A 76 -4.81 1.39 -24.98
C ASP A 76 -4.09 2.72 -25.22
N ALA A 77 -4.81 3.85 -25.07
CA ALA A 77 -4.22 5.16 -25.23
C ALA A 77 -3.10 5.43 -24.21
N LEU A 78 -3.29 5.01 -22.94
CA LEU A 78 -2.26 5.14 -21.91
C LEU A 78 -1.03 4.30 -22.24
N HIS A 79 -1.20 3.05 -22.68
CA HIS A 79 -0.08 2.15 -23.00
C HIS A 79 0.74 2.59 -24.22
N GLN A 80 0.10 3.27 -25.17
CA GLN A 80 0.78 3.86 -26.33
C GLN A 80 1.59 5.12 -25.98
N ALA A 81 1.33 5.76 -24.83
CA ALA A 81 2.01 6.96 -24.40
C ALA A 81 3.19 6.63 -23.48
N ARG A 82 4.41 6.82 -23.99
CA ARG A 82 5.65 6.61 -23.22
C ARG A 82 6.20 7.95 -22.78
N PHE A 83 6.79 8.04 -21.59
CA PHE A 83 7.45 9.28 -21.18
C PHE A 83 8.74 9.44 -22.00
N ALA A 84 8.94 10.60 -22.61
CA ALA A 84 10.06 10.88 -23.49
C ALA A 84 11.38 10.88 -22.71
N ASP A 85 12.37 10.12 -23.18
CA ASP A 85 13.61 9.85 -22.45
C ASP A 85 14.41 11.14 -22.17
N ASP A 86 14.48 12.04 -23.15
CA ASP A 86 15.15 13.35 -23.09
C ASP A 86 14.43 14.36 -22.16
N ARG A 87 13.18 14.08 -21.78
CA ARG A 87 12.41 14.87 -20.81
C ARG A 87 12.54 14.33 -19.39
N THR A 88 13.32 13.26 -19.17
CA THR A 88 13.51 12.69 -17.83
C THR A 88 14.12 13.74 -16.92
N ILE A 89 13.44 14.05 -15.81
CA ILE A 89 13.92 15.02 -14.83
C ILE A 89 15.18 14.45 -14.19
N TRP A 90 16.25 15.27 -14.13
CA TRP A 90 17.61 14.86 -13.74
C TRP A 90 18.24 13.80 -14.68
N GLY A 91 17.71 13.66 -15.90
CA GLY A 91 18.22 12.72 -16.89
C GLY A 91 19.57 13.11 -17.50
N ASP A 92 19.95 14.38 -17.39
CA ASP A 92 21.21 14.95 -17.85
C ASP A 92 22.38 14.73 -16.89
N LEU A 93 22.14 14.16 -15.71
CA LEU A 93 23.15 13.86 -14.70
C LEU A 93 23.65 12.41 -14.86
N PRO A 94 24.92 12.19 -15.24
CA PRO A 94 25.44 10.83 -15.46
C PRO A 94 25.41 9.99 -14.19
N GLY A 95 24.94 8.74 -14.31
CA GLY A 95 24.88 7.77 -13.20
C GLY A 95 23.79 8.05 -12.16
N ASP A 96 22.93 9.03 -12.43
CA ASP A 96 21.90 9.49 -11.50
C ASP A 96 20.56 8.78 -11.69
N THR A 97 19.75 8.84 -10.66
CA THR A 97 18.32 8.56 -10.71
C THR A 97 17.62 9.58 -11.61
N GLY A 98 16.41 9.28 -12.03
CA GLY A 98 15.63 10.19 -12.88
C GLY A 98 14.16 10.09 -12.56
N VAL A 99 13.39 11.17 -12.75
CA VAL A 99 11.94 11.16 -12.49
C VAL A 99 11.17 11.21 -13.80
N ARG A 100 10.19 10.31 -13.93
CA ARG A 100 9.22 10.28 -15.02
C ARG A 100 7.81 10.43 -14.45
N LEU A 101 6.97 11.18 -15.14
CA LEU A 101 5.62 11.52 -14.67
C LEU A 101 4.59 10.61 -15.35
N PHE A 102 3.50 10.32 -14.65
CA PHE A 102 2.35 9.64 -15.25
C PHE A 102 1.33 10.66 -15.75
N PRO A 103 0.84 10.55 -17.00
CA PRO A 103 -0.25 11.38 -17.45
C PRO A 103 -1.54 10.94 -16.74
N LEU A 104 -2.55 11.81 -16.73
CA LEU A 104 -3.88 11.41 -16.26
C LEU A 104 -4.46 10.31 -17.14
N SER A 105 -5.31 9.47 -16.55
CA SER A 105 -6.04 8.42 -17.27
C SER A 105 -7.45 8.26 -16.71
N ARG A 106 -8.30 7.48 -17.38
CA ARG A 106 -9.64 7.16 -16.89
C ARG A 106 -9.63 6.58 -15.47
N THR A 107 -8.60 5.81 -15.13
CA THR A 107 -8.43 5.17 -13.82
C THR A 107 -7.62 6.02 -12.82
N ALA A 108 -6.94 7.06 -13.29
CA ALA A 108 -6.19 8.02 -12.47
C ALA A 108 -6.49 9.46 -12.89
N ALA A 109 -7.75 9.85 -12.71
CA ALA A 109 -8.28 11.11 -13.24
C ALA A 109 -8.16 12.30 -12.26
N GLN A 110 -7.80 12.07 -10.99
CA GLN A 110 -7.62 13.14 -10.00
C GLN A 110 -6.15 13.57 -10.01
N PRO A 111 -5.84 14.82 -10.38
CA PRO A 111 -4.47 15.24 -10.53
C PRO A 111 -3.79 15.49 -9.18
N VAL A 112 -2.48 15.20 -9.16
CA VAL A 112 -1.55 15.67 -8.16
C VAL A 112 -0.72 16.82 -8.73
N GLN A 113 -0.36 17.76 -7.86
CA GLN A 113 0.57 18.83 -8.19
C GLN A 113 1.99 18.40 -7.81
N ILE A 114 2.98 18.66 -8.66
CA ILE A 114 4.36 18.23 -8.42
C ILE A 114 5.27 19.46 -8.55
N ALA A 115 6.20 19.62 -7.62
CA ALA A 115 7.24 20.65 -7.69
C ALA A 115 8.62 20.03 -7.44
N LEU A 116 9.66 20.64 -8.02
CA LEU A 116 11.05 20.33 -7.72
C LEU A 116 11.55 21.28 -6.62
N VAL A 117 12.32 20.75 -5.68
CA VAL A 117 12.93 21.54 -4.61
C VAL A 117 14.43 21.62 -4.83
N ASP A 118 14.95 22.85 -4.86
CA ASP A 118 16.38 23.15 -4.81
C ASP A 118 16.62 24.28 -3.81
N LYS A 119 17.57 24.08 -2.88
CA LYS A 119 18.00 25.08 -1.88
C LYS A 119 16.82 25.78 -1.16
N GLY A 120 15.85 24.99 -0.70
CA GLY A 120 14.68 25.49 0.03
C GLY A 120 13.67 26.27 -0.82
N ARG A 121 13.71 26.11 -2.15
CA ARG A 121 12.78 26.73 -3.09
C ARG A 121 12.08 25.68 -3.94
N ALA A 122 10.76 25.74 -4.02
CA ALA A 122 9.93 24.85 -4.81
C ALA A 122 9.53 25.49 -6.14
N THR A 123 9.86 24.83 -7.25
CA THR A 123 9.46 25.20 -8.61
C THR A 123 8.41 24.21 -9.12
N PRO A 124 7.14 24.62 -9.31
CA PRO A 124 6.10 23.72 -9.79
C PRO A 124 6.35 23.26 -11.23
N LEU A 125 6.07 21.98 -11.47
CA LEU A 125 6.03 21.38 -12.79
C LEU A 125 4.64 21.56 -13.40
N ARG A 126 4.61 21.90 -14.68
CA ARG A 126 3.38 21.95 -15.47
C ARG A 126 3.30 20.77 -16.39
N TYR A 127 2.07 20.36 -16.66
CA TYR A 127 1.85 19.37 -17.69
C TYR A 127 2.33 19.92 -19.03
N ASP A 128 3.06 19.09 -19.77
CA ASP A 128 3.49 19.38 -21.12
C ASP A 128 3.34 18.10 -21.96
N ALA A 129 2.53 18.18 -23.01
CA ALA A 129 2.29 17.07 -23.92
C ALA A 129 3.58 16.58 -24.61
N ALA A 130 4.62 17.40 -24.70
CA ALA A 130 5.93 17.00 -25.22
C ALA A 130 6.70 16.09 -24.26
N MET A 131 6.26 15.91 -23.00
CA MET A 131 6.82 14.91 -22.08
C MET A 131 6.50 13.47 -22.46
N PHE A 132 5.61 13.24 -23.42
CA PHE A 132 5.14 11.90 -23.77
C PHE A 132 5.31 11.61 -25.24
N ASP A 133 6.05 10.59 -25.63
CA ASP A 133 6.05 10.03 -26.98
C ASP A 133 4.78 9.19 -27.18
N ALA A 134 3.93 9.63 -28.10
CA ALA A 134 2.64 9.01 -28.39
C ALA A 134 2.19 9.36 -29.81
N PRO A 135 1.29 8.57 -30.43
CA PRO A 135 0.65 8.93 -31.70
C PRO A 135 0.04 10.34 -31.66
N ALA A 136 0.04 11.06 -32.78
CA ALA A 136 -0.38 12.46 -32.85
C ALA A 136 -1.85 12.68 -32.38
N ASN A 137 -2.72 11.68 -32.59
CA ASN A 137 -4.11 11.69 -32.16
C ASN A 137 -4.33 11.10 -30.75
N ASN A 138 -3.27 10.75 -30.02
CA ASN A 138 -3.38 10.19 -28.68
C ASN A 138 -3.94 11.26 -27.71
N PRO A 139 -4.95 10.94 -26.89
CA PRO A 139 -5.58 11.87 -25.95
C PRO A 139 -4.63 12.47 -24.89
N VAL A 140 -3.53 11.79 -24.55
CA VAL A 140 -2.48 12.32 -23.66
C VAL A 140 -1.90 13.63 -24.23
N LYS A 141 -1.76 13.73 -25.56
CA LYS A 141 -1.26 14.94 -26.24
C LYS A 141 -2.23 16.13 -26.18
N ARG A 142 -3.49 15.91 -25.80
CA ARG A 142 -4.54 16.94 -25.74
C ARG A 142 -4.84 17.46 -24.32
N LEU A 143 -4.22 16.88 -23.29
CA LEU A 143 -4.36 17.39 -21.93
C LEU A 143 -3.78 18.82 -21.85
N PRO A 144 -4.49 19.77 -21.22
CA PRO A 144 -4.03 21.16 -21.13
C PRO A 144 -2.84 21.30 -20.15
N PRO A 145 -2.07 22.40 -20.19
CA PRO A 145 -0.90 22.59 -19.32
C PRO A 145 -1.19 22.60 -17.81
N ASP A 146 -2.43 22.86 -17.42
CA ASP A 146 -2.92 22.84 -16.03
C ASP A 146 -3.56 21.52 -15.62
N ALA A 147 -3.54 20.49 -16.48
CA ALA A 147 -4.11 19.18 -16.18
C ALA A 147 -3.51 18.54 -14.92
N GLY A 148 -2.23 18.80 -14.63
CA GLY A 148 -1.47 18.12 -13.58
C GLY A 148 -1.05 16.72 -14.01
N PHE A 149 -0.73 15.86 -13.04
CA PHE A 149 -0.22 14.51 -13.27
C PHE A 149 -0.99 13.48 -12.45
N ALA A 150 -0.98 12.23 -12.86
CA ALA A 150 -1.54 11.14 -12.05
C ALA A 150 -0.62 10.75 -10.90
N GLY A 151 0.69 10.93 -11.09
CA GLY A 151 1.73 10.51 -10.17
C GLY A 151 3.11 10.59 -10.83
N PHE A 152 4.09 9.91 -10.24
CA PHE A 152 5.45 9.83 -10.78
C PHE A 152 6.14 8.53 -10.39
N ARG A 153 7.20 8.20 -11.12
CA ARG A 153 8.12 7.10 -10.83
C ARG A 153 9.56 7.57 -10.89
N ILE A 154 10.40 6.92 -10.11
CA ILE A 154 11.82 7.20 -9.98
C ILE A 154 12.58 6.04 -10.63
N MET A 155 13.32 6.35 -11.68
CA MET A 155 14.06 5.41 -12.53
C MET A 155 15.42 5.10 -11.93
N ASN A 156 15.89 3.87 -12.07
CA ASN A 156 17.28 3.53 -11.77
C ASN A 156 18.24 4.21 -12.77
N ALA A 157 19.54 4.22 -12.47
CA ALA A 157 20.54 4.86 -13.32
C ALA A 157 20.60 4.28 -14.75
N ALA A 158 20.39 2.97 -14.90
CA ALA A 158 20.35 2.29 -16.20
C ALA A 158 19.11 2.62 -17.04
N ARG A 159 18.09 3.25 -16.46
CA ARG A 159 16.79 3.59 -17.07
C ARG A 159 16.00 2.37 -17.57
N ASP A 160 16.32 1.18 -17.09
CA ASP A 160 15.67 -0.07 -17.48
C ASP A 160 14.60 -0.53 -16.46
N GLY A 161 14.34 0.27 -15.42
CA GLY A 161 13.27 0.04 -14.46
C GLY A 161 13.12 1.18 -13.45
N ASP A 162 11.91 1.37 -12.94
CA ASP A 162 11.67 2.23 -11.78
C ASP A 162 11.93 1.49 -10.47
N TRP A 163 12.56 2.17 -9.52
CA TRP A 163 12.77 1.65 -8.17
C TRP A 163 11.78 2.22 -7.15
N LEU A 164 10.98 3.24 -7.51
CA LEU A 164 9.93 3.75 -6.63
C LEU A 164 8.84 4.43 -7.45
N SER A 165 7.58 4.20 -7.12
CA SER A 165 6.43 4.76 -7.83
C SER A 165 5.36 5.24 -6.86
N PHE A 166 4.80 6.43 -7.09
CA PHE A 166 3.68 7.02 -6.36
C PHE A 166 2.53 7.26 -7.33
N LEU A 167 1.41 6.57 -7.14
CA LEU A 167 0.25 6.63 -8.02
C LEU A 167 -1.00 6.14 -7.30
N GLY A 168 -2.10 6.90 -7.38
CA GLY A 168 -3.41 6.51 -6.85
C GLY A 168 -3.55 6.73 -5.33
N ALA A 169 -4.62 7.39 -4.91
CA ALA A 169 -4.89 7.77 -3.52
C ALA A 169 -3.61 8.20 -2.77
N SER A 170 -3.18 7.42 -1.77
CA SER A 170 -1.92 7.63 -1.05
C SER A 170 -0.96 6.44 -1.14
N TYR A 171 -1.07 5.67 -2.24
CA TYR A 171 -0.26 4.49 -2.49
C TYR A 171 1.10 4.84 -3.08
N PHE A 172 2.06 3.98 -2.75
CA PHE A 172 3.37 3.93 -3.37
C PHE A 172 3.94 2.51 -3.29
N ARG A 173 4.83 2.18 -4.21
CA ARG A 173 5.44 0.85 -4.30
C ARG A 173 6.88 0.94 -4.78
N ALA A 174 7.70 0.01 -4.32
CA ALA A 174 9.03 -0.24 -4.85
C ALA A 174 9.12 -1.72 -5.27
N PRO A 175 9.90 -2.06 -6.31
CA PRO A 175 10.13 -3.45 -6.66
C PRO A 175 11.15 -4.06 -5.69
N SER A 176 11.34 -5.37 -5.81
CA SER A 176 12.49 -6.05 -5.23
C SER A 176 13.81 -5.61 -5.90
N PRO A 177 14.98 -5.99 -5.36
CA PRO A 177 16.26 -5.85 -6.05
C PRO A 177 16.28 -6.51 -7.44
N GLN A 178 15.40 -7.49 -7.68
CA GLN A 178 15.23 -8.18 -8.96
C GLN A 178 14.28 -7.43 -9.93
N LYS A 179 13.92 -6.19 -9.62
CA LYS A 179 13.09 -5.27 -10.44
C LYS A 179 11.64 -5.74 -10.65
N GLN A 180 11.14 -6.64 -9.82
CA GLN A 180 9.75 -7.07 -9.90
C GLN A 180 8.89 -6.37 -8.85
N PHE A 181 7.76 -5.80 -9.26
CA PHE A 181 6.75 -5.25 -8.37
C PHE A 181 5.85 -6.34 -7.80
N GLY A 182 5.37 -6.13 -6.58
CA GLY A 182 4.29 -6.89 -5.96
C GLY A 182 3.44 -5.97 -5.10
N LEU A 183 3.50 -6.20 -3.79
CA LEU A 183 2.77 -5.43 -2.79
C LEU A 183 3.03 -3.91 -2.83
N SER A 184 2.09 -3.15 -2.29
CA SER A 184 2.15 -1.69 -2.16
C SER A 184 2.10 -1.24 -0.70
N ALA A 185 2.55 -0.02 -0.45
CA ALA A 185 2.37 0.68 0.80
C ALA A 185 1.32 1.80 0.63
N ARG A 186 0.76 2.25 1.75
CA ARG A 186 -0.09 3.45 1.80
C ARG A 186 0.42 4.40 2.86
N ALA A 187 0.18 5.70 2.69
CA ALA A 187 0.49 6.68 3.72
C ALA A 187 -0.29 6.44 5.03
N ILE A 188 -1.55 6.01 4.89
CA ILE A 188 -2.48 5.78 5.99
C ILE A 188 -3.62 4.86 5.55
N ALA A 189 -4.20 4.12 6.50
CA ALA A 189 -5.43 3.34 6.34
C ALA A 189 -6.47 3.86 7.32
N ILE A 190 -7.73 3.95 6.89
CA ILE A 190 -8.84 4.51 7.68
C ILE A 190 -10.03 3.58 7.53
N ASN A 191 -10.49 2.99 8.64
CA ASN A 191 -11.67 2.12 8.69
C ASN A 191 -11.63 0.90 7.74
N THR A 192 -10.44 0.41 7.41
CA THR A 192 -10.25 -0.71 6.47
C THR A 192 -10.92 -2.00 6.95
N GLY A 193 -10.85 -2.32 8.25
CA GLY A 193 -11.51 -3.47 8.84
C GLY A 193 -13.02 -3.31 9.07
N ILE A 194 -13.63 -2.19 8.66
CA ILE A 194 -15.04 -1.86 8.94
C ILE A 194 -15.82 -1.83 7.62
N ALA A 195 -16.73 -2.79 7.45
CA ALA A 195 -17.49 -3.01 6.22
C ALA A 195 -18.16 -1.72 5.69
N GLY A 196 -17.82 -1.34 4.46
CA GLY A 196 -18.39 -0.18 3.76
C GLY A 196 -18.02 1.18 4.37
N LYS A 197 -17.00 1.24 5.23
CA LYS A 197 -16.56 2.49 5.89
C LYS A 197 -15.15 2.93 5.54
N GLU A 198 -14.41 2.14 4.75
CA GLU A 198 -13.04 2.47 4.37
C GLU A 198 -12.99 3.84 3.67
N GLU A 199 -12.03 4.67 4.10
CA GLU A 199 -11.74 5.96 3.48
C GLU A 199 -10.34 5.89 2.86
N PHE A 200 -10.20 6.48 1.67
CA PHE A 200 -8.93 6.55 0.94
C PHE A 200 -8.40 8.00 0.87
N PRO A 201 -7.72 8.52 1.92
CA PRO A 201 -7.01 9.78 1.83
C PRO A 201 -5.99 9.76 0.68
N ARG A 202 -5.82 10.91 0.02
CA ARG A 202 -4.96 11.03 -1.17
C ARG A 202 -3.81 11.99 -0.98
N PHE A 203 -2.67 11.67 -1.60
CA PHE A 203 -1.66 12.68 -1.83
C PHE A 203 -2.16 13.65 -2.89
N THR A 204 -2.09 14.95 -2.60
CA THR A 204 -2.57 16.00 -3.50
C THR A 204 -1.43 16.82 -4.09
N HIS A 205 -0.30 16.88 -3.37
CA HIS A 205 0.88 17.65 -3.75
C HIS A 205 2.14 16.86 -3.40
N PHE A 206 3.14 16.95 -4.26
CA PHE A 206 4.48 16.41 -4.05
C PHE A 206 5.54 17.48 -4.28
N TRP A 207 6.61 17.40 -3.50
CA TRP A 207 7.82 18.18 -3.67
C TRP A 207 9.02 17.22 -3.69
N LEU A 208 9.72 17.19 -4.81
CA LEU A 208 10.80 16.24 -5.07
C LEU A 208 12.14 16.95 -4.96
N GLU A 209 12.99 16.44 -4.08
CA GLU A 209 14.32 16.98 -3.82
C GLU A 209 15.36 15.90 -4.12
N ARG A 210 16.26 16.18 -5.05
CA ARG A 210 17.38 15.29 -5.34
C ARG A 210 18.41 15.40 -4.21
N THR A 211 18.75 14.28 -3.59
CA THR A 211 19.71 14.24 -2.46
C THR A 211 20.96 13.41 -2.76
N GLY A 212 21.01 12.69 -3.87
CA GLY A 212 22.17 11.93 -4.32
C GLY A 212 21.89 11.20 -5.63
N THR A 213 22.86 10.42 -6.12
CA THR A 213 22.73 9.67 -7.39
C THR A 213 21.67 8.58 -7.36
N SER A 214 21.42 7.99 -6.19
CA SER A 214 20.39 6.98 -5.97
C SER A 214 19.54 7.37 -4.76
N SER A 215 19.29 8.67 -4.56
CA SER A 215 18.59 9.18 -3.38
C SER A 215 17.75 10.40 -3.69
N VAL A 216 16.50 10.36 -3.24
CA VAL A 216 15.50 11.41 -3.43
C VAL A 216 14.73 11.58 -2.14
N THR A 217 14.55 12.83 -1.72
CA THR A 217 13.59 13.17 -0.68
C THR A 217 12.27 13.59 -1.32
N ILE A 218 11.20 12.87 -0.99
CA ILE A 218 9.84 13.16 -1.44
C ILE A 218 9.09 13.76 -0.26
N HIS A 219 8.58 14.97 -0.40
CA HIS A 219 7.59 15.51 0.53
C HIS A 219 6.21 15.43 -0.09
N ALA A 220 5.19 15.12 0.71
CA ALA A 220 3.82 14.97 0.22
C ALA A 220 2.79 15.58 1.18
N LEU A 221 1.75 16.18 0.60
CA LEU A 221 0.56 16.64 1.32
C LEU A 221 -0.57 15.63 1.14
N LEU A 222 -0.97 14.98 2.23
CA LEU A 222 -2.12 14.11 2.32
C LEU A 222 -3.38 14.92 2.65
N ASP A 223 -4.47 14.66 1.95
CA ASP A 223 -5.79 15.20 2.25
C ASP A 223 -6.86 14.10 2.11
N GLY A 224 -7.71 13.99 3.14
CA GLY A 224 -8.81 13.05 3.22
C GLY A 224 -9.97 13.65 3.99
N ALA A 225 -11.11 12.97 3.96
CA ALA A 225 -12.34 13.42 4.63
C ALA A 225 -12.19 13.43 6.15
N SER A 226 -11.45 12.48 6.72
CA SER A 226 -11.22 12.37 8.16
C SER A 226 -9.89 12.91 8.63
N ILE A 227 -8.90 13.10 7.76
CA ILE A 227 -7.54 13.43 8.17
C ILE A 227 -6.76 14.20 7.11
N THR A 228 -5.82 15.04 7.53
CA THR A 228 -4.76 15.57 6.66
C THR A 228 -3.40 15.17 7.19
N GLY A 229 -2.37 15.26 6.36
CA GLY A 229 -1.01 14.96 6.79
C GLY A 229 0.06 15.60 5.94
N ALA A 230 1.22 15.81 6.55
CA ALA A 230 2.47 16.11 5.88
C ALA A 230 3.37 14.88 5.99
N PHE A 231 3.97 14.46 4.88
CA PHE A 231 4.90 13.32 4.84
C PHE A 231 6.23 13.76 4.23
N ARG A 232 7.33 13.23 4.76
CA ARG A 232 8.68 13.31 4.21
C ARG A 232 9.24 11.90 4.12
N PHE A 233 9.56 11.47 2.91
CA PHE A 233 10.19 10.19 2.59
C PHE A 233 11.62 10.46 2.13
N VAL A 234 12.61 10.16 2.98
CA VAL A 234 14.01 10.15 2.57
C VAL A 234 14.27 8.77 1.96
N SER A 235 14.32 8.69 0.63
CA SER A 235 14.32 7.42 -0.10
C SER A 235 15.66 7.20 -0.79
N SER A 236 16.16 5.97 -0.74
CA SER A 236 17.41 5.57 -1.39
C SER A 236 17.33 4.15 -1.95
N LEU A 237 18.03 3.92 -3.06
CA LEU A 237 18.22 2.60 -3.65
C LEU A 237 19.64 2.10 -3.31
N GLY A 238 19.71 0.95 -2.64
CA GLY A 238 20.95 0.23 -2.31
C GLY A 238 20.96 -1.19 -2.90
N ALA A 239 21.99 -1.97 -2.55
CA ALA A 239 22.14 -3.34 -3.04
C ALA A 239 21.00 -4.27 -2.57
N ASP A 240 20.53 -4.08 -1.35
CA ASP A 240 19.48 -4.90 -0.74
C ASP A 240 18.06 -4.46 -1.14
N GLY A 241 17.94 -3.38 -1.93
CA GLY A 241 16.67 -2.81 -2.39
C GLY A 241 16.47 -1.37 -1.94
N VAL A 242 15.21 -0.99 -1.77
CA VAL A 242 14.83 0.41 -1.49
C VAL A 242 14.62 0.60 0.00
N ARG A 243 15.22 1.65 0.54
CA ARG A 243 14.99 2.11 1.91
C ARG A 243 14.31 3.46 1.89
N GLN A 244 13.29 3.62 2.73
CA GLN A 244 12.61 4.89 2.94
C GLN A 244 12.50 5.21 4.43
N ASP A 245 13.16 6.28 4.87
CA ASP A 245 12.92 6.85 6.19
C ASP A 245 11.78 7.86 6.11
N VAL A 246 10.66 7.54 6.75
CA VAL A 246 9.41 8.29 6.71
C VAL A 246 9.23 9.10 7.98
N THR A 247 8.91 10.38 7.81
CA THR A 247 8.45 11.26 8.88
C THR A 247 7.07 11.78 8.51
N ALA A 248 6.09 11.70 9.41
CA ALA A 248 4.75 12.19 9.17
C ALA A 248 4.20 13.00 10.35
N ALA A 249 3.49 14.08 10.02
CA ALA A 249 2.68 14.86 10.94
C ALA A 249 1.23 14.84 10.46
N LEU A 250 0.35 14.21 11.24
CA LEU A 250 -1.04 13.94 10.88
C LEU A 250 -1.99 14.78 11.75
N PHE A 251 -3.12 15.16 11.17
CA PHE A 251 -4.11 16.03 11.80
C PHE A 251 -5.52 15.50 11.52
N PRO A 252 -6.10 14.71 12.45
CA PRO A 252 -7.48 14.26 12.35
C PRO A 252 -8.45 15.45 12.30
N ARG A 253 -9.38 15.42 11.35
CA ARG A 253 -10.47 16.41 11.17
C ARG A 253 -11.69 16.04 12.01
N ARG A 254 -11.96 14.75 12.12
CA ARG A 254 -13.09 14.14 12.85
C ARG A 254 -12.63 12.81 13.47
N ALA A 255 -13.49 12.22 14.29
CA ALA A 255 -13.20 10.94 14.93
C ALA A 255 -12.95 9.86 13.87
N ILE A 256 -11.94 9.03 14.12
CA ILE A 256 -11.53 7.92 13.26
C ILE A 256 -11.67 6.64 14.09
N PRO A 257 -12.70 5.80 13.84
CA PRO A 257 -12.89 4.55 14.55
C PRO A 257 -11.68 3.60 14.45
N GLU A 258 -11.06 3.53 13.27
CA GLU A 258 -9.90 2.69 13.03
C GLU A 258 -8.86 3.45 12.20
N LEU A 259 -7.70 3.71 12.83
CA LEU A 259 -6.54 4.31 12.21
C LEU A 259 -5.49 3.23 11.97
N GLY A 260 -5.02 3.11 10.73
CA GLY A 260 -3.87 2.27 10.36
C GLY A 260 -2.66 3.13 9.98
N LEU A 261 -1.57 2.90 10.69
CA LEU A 261 -0.24 3.51 10.47
C LEU A 261 0.69 2.46 9.87
N MET A 262 1.63 2.92 9.04
CA MET A 262 2.49 2.07 8.21
C MET A 262 1.73 1.05 7.31
N PRO A 263 0.72 1.49 6.54
CA PRO A 263 0.18 0.89 5.33
C PRO A 263 0.92 -0.23 4.61
N MET A 264 0.42 -1.47 4.60
CA MET A 264 0.81 -2.45 3.57
C MET A 264 -0.44 -3.05 2.92
N THR A 265 -0.39 -3.27 1.62
CA THR A 265 -1.45 -3.89 0.82
C THR A 265 -0.82 -4.89 -0.13
N SER A 266 -1.34 -6.11 -0.16
CA SER A 266 -0.80 -7.21 -0.95
C SER A 266 -1.94 -8.07 -1.50
N MET A 267 -1.58 -9.09 -2.27
CA MET A 267 -2.47 -10.06 -2.87
C MET A 267 -2.04 -11.47 -2.45
N PHE A 268 -2.99 -12.29 -2.02
CA PHE A 268 -2.79 -13.70 -1.77
C PHE A 268 -4.02 -14.47 -2.28
N TRP A 269 -3.83 -15.26 -3.35
CA TRP A 269 -4.91 -16.08 -3.89
C TRP A 269 -4.85 -17.51 -3.34
N TYR A 270 -3.74 -18.21 -3.54
CA TYR A 270 -3.51 -19.55 -2.98
C TYR A 270 -2.02 -19.94 -3.02
N ASP A 271 -1.68 -20.92 -2.19
CA ASP A 271 -0.36 -21.53 -2.07
C ASP A 271 -0.48 -23.08 -1.98
N GLN A 272 0.60 -23.76 -1.61
CA GLN A 272 0.65 -25.21 -1.39
C GLN A 272 -0.28 -25.74 -0.28
N ALA A 273 -0.77 -24.90 0.63
CA ALA A 273 -1.79 -25.24 1.63
C ALA A 273 -3.23 -25.14 1.09
N ASN A 274 -3.46 -24.43 -0.01
CA ASN A 274 -4.79 -24.06 -0.53
C ASN A 274 -5.21 -24.83 -1.80
N ARG A 275 -4.84 -26.10 -1.93
CA ARG A 275 -5.04 -26.94 -3.14
C ARG A 275 -6.47 -27.00 -3.72
N ARG A 276 -7.51 -26.74 -2.91
CA ARG A 276 -8.91 -26.70 -3.40
C ARG A 276 -9.28 -25.36 -4.04
N GLN A 277 -8.59 -24.29 -3.67
CA GLN A 277 -8.80 -22.93 -4.21
C GLN A 277 -7.90 -22.68 -5.43
N GLY A 278 -6.77 -23.38 -5.54
CA GLY A 278 -5.89 -23.32 -6.71
C GLY A 278 -6.53 -23.93 -7.96
N THR A 279 -7.15 -23.09 -8.78
CA THR A 279 -7.82 -23.47 -10.03
C THR A 279 -7.04 -23.06 -11.29
N ASP A 280 -5.97 -22.30 -11.14
CA ASP A 280 -5.08 -21.87 -12.23
C ASP A 280 -3.93 -22.90 -12.42
N TRP A 281 -3.19 -22.79 -13.52
CA TRP A 281 -2.13 -23.73 -13.89
C TRP A 281 -0.86 -23.57 -13.05
N ARG A 282 -0.68 -22.40 -12.43
CA ARG A 282 0.44 -22.09 -11.53
C ARG A 282 0.24 -22.79 -10.19
N PRO A 283 1.29 -23.36 -9.58
CA PRO A 283 1.13 -24.03 -8.29
C PRO A 283 0.79 -23.06 -7.14
N GLU A 284 1.29 -21.82 -7.20
CA GLU A 284 1.03 -20.75 -6.24
C GLU A 284 0.86 -19.38 -6.93
N ILE A 285 0.00 -18.52 -6.36
CA ILE A 285 -0.23 -17.15 -6.84
C ILE A 285 -0.40 -16.21 -5.65
N HIS A 286 0.64 -15.42 -5.37
CA HIS A 286 0.64 -14.41 -4.31
C HIS A 286 1.82 -13.45 -4.40
N ASP A 287 1.65 -12.27 -3.81
CA ASP A 287 2.66 -11.19 -3.70
C ASP A 287 3.39 -11.21 -2.36
N SER A 288 2.79 -11.90 -1.39
CA SER A 288 3.30 -12.12 -0.05
C SER A 288 2.67 -13.41 0.45
N ASP A 289 3.40 -14.20 1.23
CA ASP A 289 2.92 -15.45 1.83
C ASP A 289 2.71 -15.33 3.34
N LEU A 290 3.21 -14.27 3.98
CA LEU A 290 3.26 -14.20 5.45
C LEU A 290 3.27 -12.77 5.99
N LEU A 291 2.52 -12.55 7.08
CA LEU A 291 2.74 -11.43 8.00
C LEU A 291 3.72 -11.86 9.09
N SER A 292 4.82 -11.12 9.26
CA SER A 292 5.77 -11.29 10.36
C SER A 292 5.73 -10.09 11.29
N ILE A 293 5.84 -10.32 12.60
CA ILE A 293 5.88 -9.27 13.63
C ILE A 293 7.05 -9.57 14.57
N ALA A 294 7.98 -8.62 14.70
CA ALA A 294 9.04 -8.67 15.70
C ALA A 294 8.56 -7.94 16.95
N SER A 295 8.32 -8.69 18.01
CA SER A 295 7.67 -8.20 19.22
C SER A 295 8.59 -7.41 20.13
N GLY A 296 7.99 -6.55 20.95
CA GLY A 296 8.73 -5.74 21.93
C GLY A 296 9.52 -6.59 22.94
N ASP A 297 9.03 -7.80 23.23
CA ASP A 297 9.60 -8.78 24.16
C ASP A 297 10.67 -9.70 23.54
N GLY A 298 10.95 -9.55 22.24
CA GLY A 298 11.94 -10.35 21.51
C GLY A 298 11.39 -11.63 20.87
N SER A 299 10.12 -11.95 21.04
CA SER A 299 9.47 -12.99 20.24
C SER A 299 9.22 -12.53 18.79
N VAL A 300 8.99 -13.49 17.89
CA VAL A 300 8.59 -13.21 16.50
C VAL A 300 7.33 -13.97 16.21
N HIS A 301 6.28 -13.28 15.77
CA HIS A 301 5.05 -13.91 15.30
C HIS A 301 5.13 -14.12 13.79
N ALA A 302 4.65 -15.27 13.35
CA ALA A 302 4.43 -15.60 11.96
C ALA A 302 2.97 -15.92 11.73
N ARG A 303 2.35 -15.19 10.81
CA ARG A 303 0.98 -15.41 10.38
C ARG A 303 0.99 -15.66 8.87
N PRO A 304 1.18 -16.91 8.42
CA PRO A 304 1.05 -17.27 7.01
C PRO A 304 -0.31 -16.78 6.49
N LEU A 305 -0.33 -16.19 5.31
CA LEU A 305 -1.54 -15.61 4.73
C LEU A 305 -2.49 -16.72 4.27
N VAL A 306 -3.77 -16.37 4.24
CA VAL A 306 -4.82 -17.25 3.71
C VAL A 306 -5.79 -16.40 2.92
N ASN A 307 -6.44 -17.01 1.94
CA ASN A 307 -7.57 -16.43 1.23
C ASN A 307 -8.87 -16.93 1.87
N PRO A 308 -9.50 -16.13 2.76
CA PRO A 308 -10.64 -16.58 3.55
C PRO A 308 -11.92 -16.62 2.70
N ALA A 309 -12.92 -17.37 3.16
CA ALA A 309 -14.25 -17.40 2.51
C ALA A 309 -15.09 -16.14 2.78
N MET A 310 -14.75 -15.37 3.83
CA MET A 310 -15.40 -14.11 4.21
C MET A 310 -14.35 -13.11 4.69
N PRO A 311 -14.61 -11.79 4.64
CA PRO A 311 -13.71 -10.80 5.21
C PRO A 311 -13.40 -11.07 6.68
N GLN A 312 -12.12 -11.01 7.06
CA GLN A 312 -11.66 -11.26 8.42
C GLN A 312 -10.57 -10.27 8.84
N VAL A 313 -10.45 -10.06 10.15
CA VAL A 313 -9.37 -9.31 10.78
C VAL A 313 -8.66 -10.21 11.79
N SER A 314 -7.36 -10.40 11.64
CA SER A 314 -6.49 -10.87 12.72
C SER A 314 -5.86 -9.67 13.41
N ALA A 315 -5.89 -9.65 14.74
CA ALA A 315 -5.36 -8.55 15.55
C ALA A 315 -4.37 -9.09 16.58
N PHE A 316 -3.14 -8.57 16.54
CA PHE A 316 -2.05 -8.94 17.41
C PHE A 316 -1.78 -7.78 18.37
N ALA A 317 -2.29 -7.91 19.60
CA ALA A 317 -2.05 -6.92 20.65
C ALA A 317 -0.56 -6.84 20.96
N GLU A 318 -0.05 -5.62 20.99
CA GLU A 318 1.37 -5.37 21.08
C GLU A 318 1.70 -4.09 21.85
N ARG A 319 2.93 -4.06 22.37
CA ARG A 319 3.53 -2.86 22.96
C ARG A 319 4.93 -2.69 22.40
N ASP A 320 5.13 -1.56 21.73
CA ASP A 320 6.43 -1.17 21.18
C ASP A 320 7.08 -2.25 20.29
N PRO A 321 6.37 -2.77 19.25
CA PRO A 321 6.93 -3.77 18.35
C PRO A 321 8.21 -3.25 17.69
N LYS A 322 9.20 -4.11 17.49
CA LYS A 322 10.46 -3.78 16.81
C LYS A 322 10.28 -3.65 15.29
N GLY A 323 9.23 -4.26 14.75
CA GLY A 323 8.82 -4.09 13.37
C GLY A 323 7.75 -5.11 12.97
N PHE A 324 7.16 -4.92 11.80
CA PHE A 324 6.28 -5.91 11.18
C PHE A 324 6.31 -5.74 9.66
N GLY A 325 5.89 -6.78 8.93
CA GLY A 325 5.91 -6.74 7.47
C GLY A 325 5.14 -7.85 6.79
N LEU A 326 4.69 -7.57 5.57
CA LEU A 326 4.24 -8.58 4.62
C LEU A 326 5.47 -9.06 3.84
N LEU A 327 5.72 -10.36 3.92
CA LEU A 327 6.91 -11.00 3.40
C LEU A 327 6.56 -11.88 2.20
N GLN A 328 7.48 -11.92 1.24
CA GLN A 328 7.56 -12.98 0.24
C GLN A 328 8.75 -13.86 0.62
N ARG A 329 8.48 -14.91 1.41
CA ARG A 329 9.50 -15.83 1.90
C ARG A 329 9.80 -16.89 0.85
N ASP A 330 8.78 -17.44 0.22
CA ASP A 330 8.97 -18.35 -0.89
C ASP A 330 9.46 -17.59 -2.12
N ARG A 331 10.56 -18.07 -2.67
CA ARG A 331 11.28 -17.47 -3.80
C ARG A 331 11.78 -18.53 -4.77
N ASP A 332 11.27 -19.77 -4.66
CA ASP A 332 11.61 -20.81 -5.63
C ASP A 332 10.69 -20.66 -6.85
N PHE A 333 11.28 -20.36 -8.01
CA PHE A 333 10.54 -20.29 -9.27
C PHE A 333 9.69 -21.55 -9.52
N ALA A 334 10.15 -22.72 -9.05
CA ALA A 334 9.44 -23.98 -9.24
C ALA A 334 8.05 -24.00 -8.60
N HIS A 335 7.79 -23.17 -7.58
CA HIS A 335 6.49 -23.06 -6.92
C HIS A 335 5.52 -22.14 -7.67
N TYR A 336 6.01 -21.31 -8.59
CA TYR A 336 5.16 -20.35 -9.33
C TYR A 336 5.05 -20.67 -10.81
N GLN A 337 6.13 -21.16 -11.45
CA GLN A 337 6.20 -21.53 -12.86
C GLN A 337 5.87 -20.39 -13.85
N ASP A 338 5.79 -19.14 -13.41
CA ASP A 338 5.37 -17.98 -14.22
C ASP A 338 6.55 -17.07 -14.57
N ASP A 339 7.02 -17.17 -15.82
CA ASP A 339 8.10 -16.37 -16.41
C ASP A 339 7.63 -15.04 -17.02
N GLY A 340 6.35 -14.68 -16.84
CA GLY A 340 5.78 -13.40 -17.23
C GLY A 340 5.68 -12.42 -16.07
N VAL A 341 5.20 -12.87 -14.90
CA VAL A 341 4.91 -12.01 -13.74
C VAL A 341 5.83 -12.24 -12.54
N PHE A 342 6.61 -13.33 -12.51
CA PHE A 342 7.69 -13.60 -11.55
C PHE A 342 7.34 -13.35 -10.06
N TYR A 343 6.32 -14.05 -9.53
CA TYR A 343 5.94 -13.93 -8.11
C TYR A 343 7.10 -14.23 -7.14
N ASP A 344 8.00 -15.15 -7.48
CA ASP A 344 9.23 -15.50 -6.75
C ASP A 344 10.15 -14.29 -6.51
N ARG A 345 10.03 -13.27 -7.37
CA ARG A 345 10.86 -12.08 -7.35
C ARG A 345 10.21 -10.90 -6.67
N ARG A 346 8.96 -10.99 -6.20
CA ARG A 346 8.25 -9.85 -5.57
C ARG A 346 8.89 -9.48 -4.23
N PRO A 347 8.86 -8.19 -3.83
CA PRO A 347 9.55 -7.73 -2.61
C PRO A 347 8.84 -8.19 -1.34
N SER A 348 9.60 -8.38 -0.28
CA SER A 348 9.12 -8.24 1.10
C SER A 348 9.14 -6.76 1.50
N LEU A 349 8.16 -6.31 2.27
CA LEU A 349 8.14 -4.97 2.86
C LEU A 349 8.13 -5.07 4.39
N TRP A 350 9.15 -4.47 5.00
CA TRP A 350 9.30 -4.42 6.46
C TRP A 350 9.23 -2.99 6.98
N ALA A 351 8.36 -2.74 7.96
CA ALA A 351 8.26 -1.47 8.66
C ALA A 351 8.94 -1.54 10.04
N THR A 352 9.85 -0.60 10.30
CA THR A 352 10.54 -0.45 11.59
C THR A 352 10.20 0.91 12.19
N PRO A 353 9.53 0.99 13.36
CA PRO A 353 9.22 2.28 13.96
C PRO A 353 10.50 2.97 14.45
N ALA A 354 10.59 4.29 14.26
CA ALA A 354 11.78 5.07 14.66
C ALA A 354 11.82 5.33 16.18
N ARG A 355 10.69 5.15 16.86
CA ARG A 355 10.50 5.29 18.32
C ARG A 355 9.46 4.28 18.80
N PRO A 356 9.44 3.95 20.11
CA PRO A 356 8.36 3.16 20.72
C PRO A 356 6.97 3.70 20.34
N LEU A 357 6.07 2.82 19.89
CA LEU A 357 4.72 3.17 19.40
C LEU A 357 3.67 3.24 20.51
N GLY A 358 3.99 2.75 21.71
CA GLY A 358 3.05 2.50 22.79
C GLY A 358 2.24 1.21 22.58
N ALA A 359 1.11 1.14 23.27
CA ALA A 359 0.17 0.04 23.16
C ALA A 359 -0.74 0.19 21.93
N GLY A 360 -1.02 -0.93 21.29
CA GLY A 360 -1.84 -0.99 20.09
C GLY A 360 -1.86 -2.40 19.54
N GLN A 361 -2.11 -2.51 18.24
CA GLN A 361 -2.25 -3.79 17.56
C GLN A 361 -1.63 -3.73 16.17
N VAL A 362 -0.89 -4.78 15.79
CA VAL A 362 -0.69 -5.06 14.37
C VAL A 362 -1.93 -5.79 13.88
N ARG A 363 -2.56 -5.27 12.83
CA ARG A 363 -3.79 -5.82 12.25
C ARG A 363 -3.52 -6.33 10.86
N LEU A 364 -4.13 -7.47 10.54
CA LEU A 364 -4.17 -8.09 9.22
C LEU A 364 -5.63 -8.17 8.79
N TYR A 365 -6.02 -7.40 7.80
CA TYR A 365 -7.31 -7.53 7.13
C TYR A 365 -7.14 -8.38 5.88
N SER A 366 -8.05 -9.32 5.66
CA SER A 366 -8.08 -10.12 4.44
C SER A 366 -9.52 -10.36 4.00
N PHE A 367 -9.76 -10.37 2.69
CA PHE A 367 -11.08 -10.70 2.12
C PHE A 367 -10.95 -11.70 0.96
N PRO A 368 -12.06 -12.35 0.55
CA PRO A 368 -12.01 -13.37 -0.49
C PRO A 368 -11.60 -12.79 -1.85
N THR A 369 -10.76 -13.50 -2.59
CA THR A 369 -10.48 -13.22 -4.00
C THR A 369 -10.42 -14.51 -4.81
N ASP A 370 -10.77 -14.43 -6.09
CA ASP A 370 -10.56 -15.47 -7.11
C ASP A 370 -9.68 -14.95 -8.26
N SER A 371 -8.94 -13.86 -8.01
CA SER A 371 -8.23 -13.11 -9.03
C SER A 371 -6.93 -12.54 -8.51
N GLU A 372 -5.87 -12.70 -9.31
CA GLU A 372 -4.54 -12.10 -9.06
C GLU A 372 -4.54 -10.56 -9.19
N TYR A 373 -5.58 -9.98 -9.78
CA TYR A 373 -5.68 -8.53 -10.00
C TYR A 373 -6.30 -7.79 -8.81
N THR A 374 -6.73 -8.51 -7.77
CA THR A 374 -7.38 -7.94 -6.59
C THR A 374 -6.49 -8.10 -5.36
N ASP A 375 -5.87 -7.01 -4.93
CA ASP A 375 -5.18 -6.96 -3.64
C ASP A 375 -6.18 -7.19 -2.51
N ASN A 376 -6.11 -8.36 -1.89
CA ASN A 376 -7.07 -8.82 -0.90
C ASN A 376 -6.50 -8.87 0.53
N VAL A 377 -5.29 -8.34 0.75
CA VAL A 377 -4.61 -8.34 2.05
C VAL A 377 -4.18 -6.92 2.41
N ALA A 378 -4.39 -6.53 3.66
CA ALA A 378 -3.84 -5.29 4.22
C ALA A 378 -3.28 -5.50 5.63
N ALA A 379 -2.09 -4.98 5.90
CA ALA A 379 -1.47 -5.00 7.22
C ALA A 379 -1.11 -3.59 7.69
N TYR A 380 -1.33 -3.30 8.97
CA TYR A 380 -1.09 -1.96 9.54
C TYR A 380 -1.03 -1.99 11.06
N TRP A 381 -0.41 -0.96 11.65
CA TRP A 381 -0.43 -0.69 13.08
C TRP A 381 -1.61 0.20 13.46
N THR A 382 -2.39 -0.22 14.45
CA THR A 382 -3.48 0.59 15.04
C THR A 382 -3.15 0.88 16.51
N PRO A 383 -2.92 2.16 16.89
CA PRO A 383 -2.77 2.52 18.30
C PRO A 383 -4.05 2.26 19.10
N ASP A 384 -3.93 1.86 20.36
CA ASP A 384 -5.10 1.71 21.26
C ASP A 384 -5.78 3.06 21.53
N ALA A 385 -4.98 4.13 21.57
CA ALA A 385 -5.47 5.49 21.75
C ALA A 385 -6.14 5.98 20.46
N ALA A 386 -7.45 6.19 20.52
CA ALA A 386 -8.20 6.73 19.39
C ALA A 386 -7.69 8.12 18.97
N PRO A 387 -7.62 8.42 17.65
CA PRO A 387 -7.26 9.74 17.16
C PRO A 387 -8.25 10.80 17.61
N VAL A 388 -7.74 11.86 18.25
CA VAL A 388 -8.57 13.00 18.70
C VAL A 388 -8.56 14.08 17.62
N PRO A 389 -9.73 14.56 17.15
CA PRO A 389 -9.82 15.67 16.19
C PRO A 389 -9.02 16.90 16.64
N GLY A 390 -8.27 17.49 15.71
CA GLY A 390 -7.42 18.66 15.96
C GLY A 390 -6.11 18.37 16.71
N ARG A 391 -5.94 17.18 17.31
CA ARG A 391 -4.69 16.79 17.98
C ARG A 391 -3.70 16.23 16.97
N ARG A 392 -2.50 16.82 16.92
CA ARG A 392 -1.41 16.37 16.05
C ARG A 392 -0.92 14.98 16.48
N ILE A 393 -0.70 14.11 15.51
CA ILE A 393 -0.01 12.82 15.66
C ILE A 393 1.30 12.92 14.88
N ASP A 394 2.43 12.70 15.54
CA ASP A 394 3.74 12.62 14.91
C ASP A 394 4.20 11.16 14.91
N ILE A 395 4.62 10.67 13.75
CA ILE A 395 5.17 9.31 13.60
C ILE A 395 6.40 9.34 12.69
N GLY A 396 7.40 8.53 13.05
CA GLY A 396 8.55 8.25 12.21
C GLY A 396 8.78 6.74 12.13
N TYR A 397 9.12 6.25 10.95
CA TYR A 397 9.38 4.83 10.70
C TYR A 397 10.25 4.67 9.45
N ARG A 398 10.89 3.51 9.33
CA ARG A 398 11.63 3.09 8.15
C ARG A 398 10.87 1.99 7.43
N LEU A 399 10.85 2.05 6.11
CA LEU A 399 10.39 0.99 5.23
C LEU A 399 11.59 0.41 4.49
N ASP A 400 11.76 -0.90 4.56
CA ASP A 400 12.75 -1.64 3.76
C ASP A 400 12.01 -2.55 2.77
N TRP A 401 12.18 -2.27 1.48
CA TRP A 401 11.70 -3.07 0.35
C TRP A 401 12.85 -3.94 -0.14
N SER A 402 12.79 -5.24 0.09
CA SER A 402 13.93 -6.13 -0.13
C SER A 402 13.51 -7.54 -0.52
N ALA A 403 14.50 -8.41 -0.78
CA ALA A 403 14.27 -9.85 -0.91
C ALA A 403 14.42 -10.61 0.43
N ALA A 404 14.48 -9.91 1.58
CA ALA A 404 14.72 -10.53 2.86
C ALA A 404 13.56 -11.47 3.28
N GLN A 405 13.91 -12.69 3.68
CA GLN A 405 12.97 -13.70 4.19
C GLN A 405 12.80 -13.63 5.72
N ASN A 406 13.81 -13.11 6.44
CA ASN A 406 13.80 -12.91 7.90
C ASN A 406 14.27 -11.49 8.29
N PRO A 407 13.50 -10.44 7.98
CA PRO A 407 13.86 -9.07 8.32
C PRO A 407 13.79 -8.77 9.84
N ALA A 408 13.16 -9.64 10.64
CA ALA A 408 13.18 -9.55 12.10
C ALA A 408 14.60 -9.76 12.68
N GLY A 409 15.51 -10.40 11.93
CA GLY A 409 16.93 -10.51 12.28
C GLY A 409 17.22 -11.39 13.50
N THR A 410 16.32 -12.31 13.85
CA THR A 410 16.50 -13.23 14.98
C THR A 410 17.16 -14.54 14.55
N SER A 411 17.74 -15.26 15.50
CA SER A 411 18.26 -16.62 15.28
C SER A 411 17.19 -17.70 15.40
N LEU A 412 15.91 -17.33 15.44
CA LEU A 412 14.81 -18.28 15.56
C LEU A 412 14.64 -19.01 14.23
N ALA A 413 14.31 -20.30 14.31
CA ALA A 413 13.85 -21.05 13.17
C ALA A 413 12.56 -20.43 12.60
N THR A 414 12.46 -20.38 11.27
CA THR A 414 11.35 -19.73 10.55
C THR A 414 10.51 -20.78 9.84
N VAL A 415 9.19 -20.57 9.78
CA VAL A 415 8.29 -21.29 8.90
C VAL A 415 8.76 -21.11 7.47
N ALA A 416 9.05 -22.25 6.85
CA ALA A 416 9.48 -22.37 5.47
C ALA A 416 8.34 -22.87 4.58
N ASN A 417 7.54 -23.82 5.07
CA ASN A 417 6.45 -24.41 4.29
C ASN A 417 5.22 -24.69 5.16
N MET A 418 4.05 -24.63 4.53
CA MET A 418 2.75 -24.93 5.14
C MET A 418 1.92 -25.81 4.21
N TRP A 419 1.33 -26.90 4.71
CA TRP A 419 0.38 -27.70 3.94
C TRP A 419 -0.84 -28.09 4.75
N ARG A 420 -1.99 -28.19 4.06
CA ARG A 420 -3.21 -28.79 4.60
C ARG A 420 -3.53 -30.11 3.94
N GLY A 421 -4.13 -31.02 4.70
CA GLY A 421 -4.51 -32.34 4.22
C GLY A 421 -5.61 -32.99 5.06
N ARG A 422 -5.85 -34.27 4.78
CA ARG A 422 -6.69 -35.13 5.63
C ARG A 422 -5.84 -35.70 6.77
N GLY A 423 -6.38 -35.70 7.98
CA GLY A 423 -5.81 -36.40 9.13
C GLY A 423 -6.06 -37.91 9.05
N ASP A 424 -5.56 -38.64 10.04
CA ASP A 424 -5.66 -40.11 10.04
C ASP A 424 -7.06 -40.61 10.45
N GLN A 425 -7.82 -39.81 11.19
CA GLN A 425 -9.20 -40.13 11.54
C GLN A 425 -10.17 -39.59 10.47
N PRO A 426 -11.36 -40.20 10.30
CA PRO A 426 -12.42 -39.64 9.45
C PRO A 426 -12.68 -38.17 9.79
N ASP A 427 -12.83 -37.33 8.77
CA ASP A 427 -13.11 -35.89 8.87
C ASP A 427 -12.07 -35.01 9.60
N ALA A 428 -11.00 -35.61 10.13
CA ALA A 428 -9.89 -34.86 10.70
C ALA A 428 -9.16 -34.06 9.60
N GLN A 429 -8.77 -32.83 9.94
CA GLN A 429 -7.87 -32.03 9.11
C GLN A 429 -6.44 -32.18 9.61
N ARG A 430 -5.48 -32.15 8.68
CA ARG A 430 -4.05 -32.16 8.96
C ARG A 430 -3.44 -30.82 8.57
N LEU A 431 -2.63 -30.26 9.46
CA LEU A 431 -1.71 -29.16 9.20
C LEU A 431 -0.27 -29.69 9.29
N VAL A 432 0.53 -29.44 8.26
CA VAL A 432 1.96 -29.76 8.23
C VAL A 432 2.74 -28.45 8.10
N VAL A 433 3.71 -28.24 8.97
CA VAL A 433 4.51 -27.02 9.04
C VAL A 433 5.98 -27.39 9.07
N ASP A 434 6.77 -26.88 8.13
CA ASP A 434 8.22 -27.04 8.17
C ASP A 434 8.87 -25.76 8.72
N PHE A 435 9.77 -25.94 9.68
CA PHE A 435 10.63 -24.90 10.24
C PHE A 435 12.05 -25.08 9.71
N ALA A 436 12.59 -24.06 9.05
CA ALA A 436 13.97 -23.98 8.60
C ALA A 436 14.86 -23.32 9.66
N GLY A 437 16.14 -23.71 9.69
CA GLY A 437 17.13 -23.15 10.62
C GLY A 437 17.14 -23.82 12.00
N VAL A 438 16.55 -25.02 12.12
CA VAL A 438 16.60 -25.81 13.37
C VAL A 438 17.96 -26.52 13.49
N PRO A 439 18.73 -26.34 14.57
CA PRO A 439 20.01 -27.03 14.74
C PRO A 439 19.86 -28.56 14.75
N GLN A 440 20.75 -29.28 14.06
CA GLN A 440 20.63 -30.73 13.85
C GLN A 440 20.76 -31.58 15.11
N ASP A 441 21.53 -31.08 16.08
CA ASP A 441 21.79 -31.70 17.37
C ASP A 441 20.69 -31.42 18.41
N VAL A 442 19.74 -30.54 18.07
CA VAL A 442 18.62 -30.18 18.93
C VAL A 442 17.39 -31.01 18.58
N ARG A 443 16.76 -31.59 19.60
CA ARG A 443 15.43 -32.20 19.50
C ARG A 443 14.41 -31.25 20.12
N PRO A 444 13.68 -30.47 19.31
CA PRO A 444 12.69 -29.54 19.86
C PRO A 444 11.42 -30.26 20.31
N ASP A 445 10.82 -29.72 21.37
CA ASP A 445 9.45 -29.97 21.74
C ASP A 445 8.52 -29.11 20.88
N LEU A 446 7.42 -29.70 20.41
CA LEU A 446 6.36 -28.98 19.70
C LEU A 446 5.32 -28.50 20.71
N TRP A 447 5.24 -27.19 20.91
CA TRP A 447 4.16 -26.56 21.65
C TRP A 447 3.01 -26.24 20.70
N THR A 448 1.77 -26.52 21.11
CA THR A 448 0.55 -26.22 20.34
C THR A 448 -0.56 -25.69 21.24
N ASP A 449 -1.35 -24.76 20.72
CA ASP A 449 -2.60 -24.29 21.31
C ASP A 449 -3.65 -24.11 20.21
N LEU A 450 -4.90 -24.47 20.50
CA LEU A 450 -6.00 -24.42 19.53
C LEU A 450 -7.19 -23.70 20.14
N SER A 451 -7.82 -22.83 19.35
CA SER A 451 -9.14 -22.26 19.66
C SER A 451 -10.12 -22.60 18.56
N GLY A 452 -11.35 -22.99 18.91
CA GLY A 452 -12.40 -23.30 17.93
C GLY A 452 -12.38 -24.74 17.36
N GLY A 453 -11.36 -25.54 17.70
CA GLY A 453 -11.22 -26.94 17.31
C GLY A 453 -10.63 -27.81 18.41
N THR A 454 -10.49 -29.11 18.14
CA THR A 454 -9.93 -30.10 19.08
C THR A 454 -8.63 -30.65 18.53
N LEU A 455 -7.55 -30.60 19.33
CA LEU A 455 -6.31 -31.27 18.97
C LEU A 455 -6.50 -32.79 19.09
N ILE A 456 -6.24 -33.53 18.01
CA ILE A 456 -6.28 -35.00 18.02
C ILE A 456 -4.88 -35.53 18.31
N LYS A 457 -3.88 -35.06 17.55
CA LYS A 457 -2.48 -35.41 17.77
C LYS A 457 -1.54 -34.36 17.19
N ALA A 458 -0.37 -34.24 17.79
CA ALA A 458 0.73 -33.42 17.29
C ALA A 458 2.03 -34.21 17.39
N ALA A 459 2.88 -34.12 16.37
CA ALA A 459 4.20 -34.74 16.36
C ALA A 459 5.18 -33.85 15.59
N GLY A 460 6.47 -33.94 15.95
CA GLY A 460 7.54 -33.23 15.27
C GLY A 460 8.70 -34.17 14.93
N TYR A 461 9.32 -34.00 13.76
CA TYR A 461 10.51 -34.77 13.37
C TYR A 461 11.39 -34.02 12.35
N PRO A 462 12.72 -34.26 12.34
CA PRO A 462 13.59 -33.76 11.28
C PRO A 462 13.20 -34.33 9.91
N VAL A 463 13.24 -33.51 8.86
CA VAL A 463 12.94 -33.97 7.50
C VAL A 463 14.14 -34.73 6.93
N LEU A 464 13.92 -35.98 6.54
CA LEU A 464 14.98 -36.85 6.01
C LEU A 464 15.60 -36.25 4.75
N GLY A 465 16.93 -36.18 4.73
CA GLY A 465 17.68 -35.63 3.59
C GLY A 465 17.66 -34.10 3.49
N GLN A 466 17.01 -33.39 4.42
CA GLN A 466 16.93 -31.92 4.46
C GLN A 466 17.51 -31.38 5.77
N PRO A 467 18.86 -31.29 5.89
CA PRO A 467 19.56 -30.63 6.99
C PRO A 467 18.91 -29.32 7.46
N GLY A 468 18.63 -29.23 8.76
CA GLY A 468 18.12 -27.99 9.37
C GLY A 468 16.62 -27.73 9.20
N LEU A 469 15.89 -28.67 8.58
CA LEU A 469 14.45 -28.62 8.42
C LEU A 469 13.76 -29.55 9.43
N PHE A 470 12.82 -29.00 10.20
CA PHE A 470 12.03 -29.74 11.18
C PHE A 470 10.54 -29.64 10.86
N ARG A 471 9.86 -30.76 10.74
CA ARG A 471 8.45 -30.85 10.38
C ARG A 471 7.59 -31.06 11.61
N ALA A 472 6.62 -30.19 11.81
CA ALA A 472 5.49 -30.39 12.70
C ALA A 472 4.28 -30.92 11.91
N VAL A 473 3.58 -31.91 12.46
CA VAL A 473 2.35 -32.47 11.91
C VAL A 473 1.28 -32.44 12.99
N ILE A 474 0.17 -31.79 12.71
CA ILE A 474 -0.95 -31.60 13.64
C ILE A 474 -2.21 -32.14 12.96
N ASP A 475 -2.88 -33.10 13.60
CA ASP A 475 -4.24 -33.49 13.23
C ASP A 475 -5.21 -32.87 14.22
N LEU A 476 -6.28 -32.29 13.69
CA LEU A 476 -7.29 -31.60 14.47
C LEU A 476 -8.70 -31.86 13.92
N GLU A 477 -9.66 -31.83 14.84
CA GLU A 477 -11.07 -31.77 14.50
C GLU A 477 -11.48 -30.29 14.41
N VAL A 478 -12.10 -29.93 13.30
CA VAL A 478 -12.60 -28.57 13.03
C VAL A 478 -14.11 -28.65 12.90
N LYS A 479 -14.82 -27.80 13.62
CA LYS A 479 -16.27 -27.71 13.52
C LYS A 479 -16.63 -26.81 12.35
N SER A 480 -17.51 -27.28 11.46
CA SER A 480 -17.94 -26.48 10.31
C SER A 480 -18.60 -25.18 10.78
N GLY A 481 -18.26 -24.07 10.11
CA GLY A 481 -18.75 -22.73 10.48
C GLY A 481 -18.13 -22.13 11.74
N VAL A 482 -17.22 -22.83 12.44
CA VAL A 482 -16.51 -22.29 13.60
C VAL A 482 -15.09 -21.90 13.18
N PRO A 483 -14.72 -20.60 13.27
CA PRO A 483 -13.34 -20.18 13.05
C PRO A 483 -12.39 -20.92 14.01
N THR A 484 -11.44 -21.66 13.45
CA THR A 484 -10.41 -22.35 14.23
C THR A 484 -9.08 -21.65 14.03
N GLU A 485 -8.34 -21.42 15.11
CA GLU A 485 -6.97 -20.88 15.06
C GLU A 485 -6.03 -21.91 15.68
N VAL A 486 -5.00 -22.28 14.94
CA VAL A 486 -3.91 -23.15 15.41
C VAL A 486 -2.70 -22.29 15.70
N ARG A 487 -2.19 -22.40 16.91
CA ARG A 487 -0.95 -21.76 17.35
C ARG A 487 0.09 -22.82 17.61
N LEU A 488 1.30 -22.65 17.08
CA LEU A 488 2.38 -23.61 17.29
C LEU A 488 3.77 -22.96 17.37
N GLN A 489 4.69 -23.62 18.06
CA GLN A 489 6.07 -23.16 18.22
C GLN A 489 7.00 -24.32 18.58
N LEU A 490 8.21 -24.32 18.04
CA LEU A 490 9.29 -25.19 18.50
C LEU A 490 9.98 -24.59 19.72
N ARG A 491 10.18 -25.41 20.75
CA ARG A 491 10.86 -25.03 22.00
C ARG A 491 11.94 -26.05 22.32
N ALA A 492 13.00 -25.60 22.99
CA ALA A 492 14.04 -26.50 23.48
C ALA A 492 14.58 -25.97 24.81
N ASN A 493 14.70 -26.84 25.82
CA ASN A 493 15.23 -26.48 27.14
C ASN A 493 14.54 -25.24 27.77
N GLY A 494 13.22 -25.14 27.62
CA GLY A 494 12.42 -24.02 28.12
C GLY A 494 12.60 -22.70 27.37
N ARG A 495 13.32 -22.68 26.24
CA ARG A 495 13.55 -21.49 25.38
C ARG A 495 12.81 -21.61 24.05
N LEU A 496 12.51 -20.46 23.45
CA LEU A 496 11.94 -20.38 22.10
C LEU A 496 13.01 -20.81 21.09
N LEU A 497 12.67 -21.74 20.20
CA LEU A 497 13.56 -22.18 19.12
C LEU A 497 13.08 -21.68 17.75
N SER A 498 11.77 -21.49 17.59
CA SER A 498 11.17 -20.93 16.37
C SER A 498 10.35 -19.67 16.63
N GLU A 499 10.01 -18.99 15.55
CA GLU A 499 8.89 -18.05 15.56
C GLU A 499 7.58 -18.71 16.00
N TYR A 500 6.68 -17.86 16.50
CA TYR A 500 5.37 -18.25 17.01
C TYR A 500 4.34 -18.18 15.89
N VAL A 501 3.88 -19.33 15.43
CA VAL A 501 2.99 -19.44 14.26
C VAL A 501 1.54 -19.30 14.70
N HIS A 502 0.78 -18.54 13.94
CA HIS A 502 -0.67 -18.36 14.03
C HIS A 502 -1.24 -18.75 12.67
N TYR A 503 -2.05 -19.80 12.61
CA TYR A 503 -2.63 -20.27 11.36
C TYR A 503 -4.14 -20.50 11.50
N PRO A 504 -4.97 -19.78 10.73
CA PRO A 504 -6.41 -19.94 10.74
C PRO A 504 -6.78 -21.16 9.91
N ILE A 505 -7.77 -21.90 10.38
CA ILE A 505 -8.40 -22.99 9.66
C ILE A 505 -9.89 -22.69 9.61
N THR A 506 -10.37 -22.40 8.41
CA THR A 506 -11.80 -22.33 8.12
C THR A 506 -12.29 -23.75 7.80
N GLY A 507 -13.28 -24.22 8.56
CA GLY A 507 -13.98 -25.50 8.36
C GLY A 507 -15.25 -25.39 7.53
#